data_AF-A0A7S3W3J2-F1
#
_entry.id   AF-A0A7S3W3J2-F1
#
_cell.length_a   1.000
_cell.length_b   1.000
_cell.length_c   1.000
_cell.angle_alpha   90.00
_cell.angle_beta   90.00
_cell.angle_gamma   90.00
#
_symmetry.space_group_name_H-M   'P 1'
#
loop_
_entity.id
_entity.type
_entity.pdbx_description
1 polymer ?
#
loop_
_entity_poly.entity_id
_entity_poly.type
_entity_poly.pdbx_seq_one_letter_code
_entity_poly.pdbx_strand_id
1 'polypeptide(L)'
;PGEACVKYNGPFADYSQCAPPVDTKFEATFGNPALPCSDTEGTTGCDFVDVSLVDGWTLPFKLAITGGECIGKDNSPVSNVDCSGLSLDHCPTAEKLAGYQVSLKAMNVHTGDLAGCYGPCLKLVDSKWNNDIAKGKSPTFAPVVPYCCPTPNISPQACSDGPIKQTQYVKAVHDMCPGVYGYSYDDGMGLMRCSASTNYELTFFCPSQTLKPPGAAQPKPGPATPPAAKPAARPVDPALPQFLEMPGKPMADESP
;
A
#
# COMPACT_ATOMS: atom_id res chain seq x y z
N PRO A 1 4.98 -11.56 -12.59
CA PRO A 1 3.64 -12.06 -12.94
C PRO A 1 3.45 -13.49 -12.40
N GLY A 2 2.52 -13.67 -11.45
CA GLY A 2 2.50 -14.81 -10.54
C GLY A 2 3.00 -14.39 -9.17
N GLU A 3 2.30 -13.47 -8.52
CA GLU A 3 2.51 -13.21 -7.11
C GLU A 3 2.10 -14.47 -6.33
N ALA A 4 2.92 -14.94 -5.39
CA ALA A 4 2.66 -16.18 -4.65
C ALA A 4 1.38 -16.15 -3.78
N CYS A 5 0.75 -14.99 -3.67
CA CYS A 5 -0.54 -14.78 -3.02
C CYS A 5 -1.75 -15.14 -3.89
N VAL A 6 -1.62 -15.15 -5.23
CA VAL A 6 -2.74 -15.45 -6.13
C VAL A 6 -3.04 -16.93 -6.04
N LYS A 7 -4.26 -17.26 -5.62
CA LYS A 7 -4.75 -18.64 -5.61
C LYS A 7 -5.51 -18.92 -6.90
N TYR A 8 -5.35 -20.13 -7.44
CA TYR A 8 -5.97 -20.57 -8.70
C TYR A 8 -5.57 -19.71 -9.91
N ASN A 9 -6.20 -19.93 -11.07
CA ASN A 9 -5.85 -19.29 -12.34
C ASN A 9 -7.10 -19.00 -13.19
N GLY A 10 -6.97 -18.07 -14.14
CA GLY A 10 -8.03 -17.72 -15.08
C GLY A 10 -9.26 -17.12 -14.39
N PRO A 11 -10.50 -17.50 -14.75
CA PRO A 11 -11.72 -16.92 -14.20
C PRO A 11 -11.96 -17.24 -12.72
N PHE A 12 -11.16 -18.13 -12.12
CA PHE A 12 -11.23 -18.49 -10.69
C PHE A 12 -10.10 -17.90 -9.85
N ALA A 13 -9.27 -17.01 -10.42
CA ALA A 13 -8.15 -16.40 -9.71
C ALA A 13 -8.62 -15.59 -8.48
N ASP A 14 -8.10 -15.95 -7.31
CA ASP A 14 -8.40 -15.36 -6.01
C ASP A 14 -7.21 -14.50 -5.55
N TYR A 15 -7.44 -13.19 -5.51
CA TYR A 15 -6.49 -12.16 -5.10
C TYR A 15 -6.68 -11.72 -3.63
N SER A 16 -7.55 -12.39 -2.86
CA SER A 16 -7.87 -11.98 -1.46
C SER A 16 -6.67 -12.00 -0.51
N GLN A 17 -5.62 -12.74 -0.84
CA GLN A 17 -4.40 -12.83 -0.05
C GLN A 17 -3.28 -11.90 -0.53
N CYS A 18 -3.48 -11.19 -1.64
CA CYS A 18 -2.48 -10.32 -2.24
C CYS A 18 -2.40 -8.96 -1.54
N ALA A 19 -1.48 -8.11 -2.00
CA ALA A 19 -1.46 -6.72 -1.57
C ALA A 19 -2.78 -6.03 -1.92
N PRO A 20 -3.26 -5.09 -1.07
CA PRO A 20 -4.21 -4.09 -1.53
C PRO A 20 -3.55 -3.24 -2.65
N PRO A 21 -4.31 -2.77 -3.66
CA PRO A 21 -3.80 -1.93 -4.74
C PRO A 21 -3.54 -0.49 -4.26
N VAL A 22 -2.57 -0.33 -3.36
CA VAL A 22 -2.18 0.95 -2.75
C VAL A 22 -1.15 1.61 -3.68
N ASP A 23 -1.64 2.09 -4.82
CA ASP A 23 -0.78 2.35 -5.97
C ASP A 23 -0.53 3.84 -6.19
N THR A 24 0.75 4.22 -6.27
CA THR A 24 1.16 5.47 -6.90
C THR A 24 1.00 5.31 -8.41
N LYS A 25 -0.08 5.85 -9.00
CA LYS A 25 -0.54 5.46 -10.33
C LYS A 25 -0.43 6.61 -11.35
N PHE A 26 0.17 6.35 -12.50
CA PHE A 26 0.11 7.21 -13.68
C PHE A 26 -1.01 6.71 -14.60
N GLU A 27 -1.95 7.58 -14.94
CA GLU A 27 -3.10 7.26 -15.80
C GLU A 27 -2.97 8.07 -17.09
N ALA A 28 -3.16 7.42 -18.25
CA ALA A 28 -3.00 8.06 -19.55
C ALA A 28 -3.96 7.46 -20.59
N THR A 29 -4.65 8.34 -21.32
CA THR A 29 -5.33 8.02 -22.57
C THR A 29 -4.63 8.77 -23.69
N PHE A 30 -4.03 8.05 -24.63
CA PHE A 30 -3.23 8.64 -25.71
C PHE A 30 -4.10 8.99 -26.92
N GLY A 31 -3.89 10.19 -27.47
CA GLY A 31 -4.57 10.71 -28.64
C GLY A 31 -3.97 10.19 -29.95
N ASN A 32 -4.64 10.51 -31.06
CA ASN A 32 -4.12 10.24 -32.40
C ASN A 32 -3.25 11.42 -32.86
N PRO A 33 -1.91 11.26 -33.03
CA PRO A 33 -1.01 12.36 -33.40
C PRO A 33 -1.24 12.92 -34.81
N ALA A 34 -2.12 12.31 -35.63
CA ALA A 34 -2.55 12.85 -36.92
C ALA A 34 -3.79 13.77 -36.84
N LEU A 35 -4.34 14.00 -35.65
CA LEU A 35 -5.53 14.85 -35.43
C LEU A 35 -5.21 16.06 -34.54
N PRO A 36 -6.03 17.14 -34.60
CA PRO A 36 -5.86 18.30 -33.71
C PRO A 36 -5.98 17.94 -32.23
N CYS A 37 -5.33 18.73 -31.40
CA CYS A 37 -5.55 18.78 -29.95
C CYS A 37 -5.94 20.20 -29.52
N SER A 38 -7.23 20.51 -29.57
CA SER A 38 -7.76 21.75 -28.99
C SER A 38 -9.23 21.60 -28.61
N ASP A 39 -9.68 22.41 -27.66
CA ASP A 39 -11.08 22.38 -27.22
C ASP A 39 -12.06 22.89 -28.30
N THR A 40 -11.55 23.53 -29.36
CA THR A 40 -12.33 24.08 -30.49
C THR A 40 -12.30 23.22 -31.75
N GLU A 41 -11.20 22.53 -32.03
CA GLU A 41 -11.03 21.73 -33.27
C GLU A 41 -11.19 20.22 -33.03
N GLY A 42 -11.09 19.78 -31.76
CA GLY A 42 -11.27 18.40 -31.36
C GLY A 42 -10.17 17.95 -30.39
N THR A 43 -10.54 17.09 -29.45
CA THR A 43 -9.64 16.53 -28.44
C THR A 43 -9.12 15.13 -28.79
N THR A 44 -9.48 14.58 -29.95
CA THR A 44 -9.08 13.23 -30.38
C THR A 44 -7.57 13.10 -30.63
N GLY A 45 -6.86 14.20 -30.91
CA GLY A 45 -5.39 14.25 -30.95
C GLY A 45 -4.73 14.66 -29.64
N CYS A 46 -5.49 14.79 -28.55
CA CYS A 46 -4.94 15.06 -27.22
C CYS A 46 -4.65 13.78 -26.46
N ASP A 47 -3.53 13.77 -25.77
CA ASP A 47 -3.34 12.89 -24.62
C ASP A 47 -4.05 13.51 -23.40
N PHE A 48 -4.68 12.67 -22.59
CA PHE A 48 -5.23 13.01 -21.29
C PHE A 48 -4.48 12.21 -20.24
N VAL A 49 -3.75 12.91 -19.37
CA VAL A 49 -2.77 12.30 -18.46
C VAL A 49 -2.93 12.88 -17.07
N ASP A 50 -2.82 12.02 -16.07
CA ASP A 50 -2.77 12.42 -14.67
C ASP A 50 -1.84 11.52 -13.86
N VAL A 51 -1.51 11.96 -12.65
CA VAL A 51 -0.95 11.09 -11.63
C VAL A 51 -1.84 11.12 -10.40
N SER A 52 -2.12 9.92 -9.91
CA SER A 52 -3.29 9.59 -9.12
C SER A 52 -2.86 8.85 -7.87
N LEU A 53 -3.19 9.45 -6.72
CA LEU A 53 -3.04 8.89 -5.38
C LEU A 53 -4.42 8.61 -4.76
N VAL A 54 -5.46 8.40 -5.59
CA VAL A 54 -6.83 8.13 -5.15
C VAL A 54 -6.94 6.82 -4.37
N ASP A 55 -6.20 5.80 -4.83
CA ASP A 55 -6.16 4.47 -4.22
C ASP A 55 -5.14 4.38 -3.07
N GLY A 56 -4.11 5.23 -3.09
CA GLY A 56 -3.08 5.28 -2.07
C GLY A 56 -1.77 5.91 -2.54
N TRP A 57 -0.71 5.73 -1.77
CA TRP A 57 0.66 5.86 -2.28
C TRP A 57 1.60 4.81 -1.70
N THR A 58 2.58 4.41 -2.51
CA THR A 58 3.64 3.45 -2.13
C THR A 58 5.03 4.06 -2.36
N LEU A 59 5.22 4.78 -3.47
CA LEU A 59 6.52 5.30 -3.90
C LEU A 59 6.45 6.83 -4.15
N PRO A 60 7.45 7.62 -3.70
CA PRO A 60 7.68 8.94 -4.26
C PRO A 60 8.03 8.85 -5.74
N PHE A 61 7.71 9.89 -6.50
CA PHE A 61 7.87 9.87 -7.96
C PHE A 61 8.07 11.26 -8.56
N LYS A 62 8.51 11.31 -9.80
CA LYS A 62 8.54 12.52 -10.62
C LYS A 62 8.13 12.18 -12.05
N LEU A 63 7.23 12.98 -12.61
CA LEU A 63 6.88 12.94 -14.03
C LEU A 63 7.56 14.14 -14.72
N ALA A 64 8.39 13.89 -15.72
CA ALA A 64 8.91 14.92 -16.63
C ALA A 64 8.21 14.83 -17.99
N ILE A 65 7.88 15.99 -18.56
CA ILE A 65 7.08 16.14 -19.78
C ILE A 65 7.93 16.89 -20.81
N THR A 66 8.12 16.30 -21.99
CA THR A 66 9.00 16.86 -23.04
C THR A 66 8.47 16.62 -24.45
N GLY A 67 8.93 17.40 -25.44
CA GLY A 67 8.62 17.20 -26.86
C GLY A 67 7.21 17.60 -27.32
N GLY A 68 6.29 17.87 -26.39
CA GLY A 68 4.96 18.40 -26.65
C GLY A 68 4.54 19.43 -25.60
N GLU A 69 3.35 19.99 -25.76
CA GLU A 69 2.77 20.95 -24.82
C GLU A 69 1.69 20.25 -23.98
N CYS A 70 1.73 20.47 -22.66
CA CYS A 70 0.69 20.06 -21.72
C CYS A 70 0.15 21.28 -20.98
N ILE A 71 -1.15 21.31 -20.75
CA ILE A 71 -1.83 22.30 -19.90
C ILE A 71 -2.63 21.60 -18.81
N GLY A 72 -2.66 22.19 -17.61
CA GLY A 72 -3.59 21.84 -16.55
C GLY A 72 -5.00 22.36 -16.85
N LYS A 73 -5.98 21.98 -16.02
CA LYS A 73 -7.39 22.40 -16.15
C LYS A 73 -7.59 23.93 -16.04
N ASP A 74 -6.68 24.65 -15.40
CA ASP A 74 -6.64 26.11 -15.31
C ASP A 74 -6.00 26.79 -16.54
N ASN A 75 -5.62 26.00 -17.56
CA ASN A 75 -4.81 26.35 -18.71
C ASN A 75 -3.36 26.77 -18.39
N SER A 76 -2.86 26.53 -17.18
CA SER A 76 -1.43 26.73 -16.86
C SER A 76 -0.58 25.66 -17.57
N PRO A 77 0.59 26.03 -18.14
CA PRO A 77 1.49 25.07 -18.77
C PRO A 77 2.13 24.14 -17.73
N VAL A 78 2.18 22.84 -18.02
CA VAL A 78 2.77 21.82 -17.14
C VAL A 78 3.94 21.14 -17.84
N SER A 79 5.13 21.23 -17.27
CA SER A 79 6.36 20.60 -17.79
C SER A 79 6.87 19.46 -16.90
N ASN A 80 6.40 19.38 -15.66
CA ASN A 80 6.73 18.32 -14.72
C ASN A 80 5.75 18.29 -13.55
N VAL A 81 5.63 17.13 -12.91
CA VAL A 81 4.97 16.94 -11.61
C VAL A 81 6.01 16.31 -10.68
N ASP A 82 6.39 16.99 -9.61
CA ASP A 82 7.45 16.55 -8.69
C ASP A 82 6.88 16.17 -7.33
N CYS A 83 6.64 14.87 -7.16
CA CYS A 83 6.23 14.25 -5.90
C CYS A 83 7.38 13.49 -5.24
N SER A 84 8.64 13.90 -5.47
CA SER A 84 9.81 13.23 -4.88
C SER A 84 9.86 13.35 -3.34
N GLY A 85 9.16 14.34 -2.77
CA GLY A 85 8.99 14.51 -1.33
C GLY A 85 7.92 13.62 -0.67
N LEU A 86 7.19 12.81 -1.44
CA LEU A 86 6.13 11.94 -0.92
C LEU A 86 6.71 10.86 0.03
N SER A 87 6.25 10.83 1.27
CA SER A 87 6.78 9.94 2.32
C SER A 87 5.67 9.21 3.09
N LEU A 88 5.95 7.95 3.44
CA LEU A 88 5.07 7.12 4.28
C LEU A 88 5.04 7.56 5.75
N ASP A 89 5.94 8.45 6.17
CA ASP A 89 5.93 9.06 7.50
C ASP A 89 4.73 10.01 7.69
N HIS A 90 4.29 10.66 6.61
CA HIS A 90 3.10 11.53 6.59
C HIS A 90 1.78 10.77 6.44
N CYS A 91 1.82 9.43 6.36
CA CYS A 91 0.62 8.61 6.27
C CYS A 91 -0.23 8.70 7.57
N PRO A 92 -1.48 9.20 7.51
CA PRO A 92 -2.30 9.44 8.70
C PRO A 92 -2.53 8.19 9.55
N THR A 93 -2.32 8.31 10.87
CA THR A 93 -2.49 7.22 11.84
C THR A 93 -3.80 7.28 12.63
N ALA A 94 -4.54 8.40 12.53
CA ALA A 94 -5.77 8.66 13.27
C ALA A 94 -6.81 9.41 12.40
N GLU A 95 -6.97 8.94 11.16
CA GLU A 95 -7.93 9.48 10.18
C GLU A 95 -9.38 9.19 10.61
N LYS A 96 -10.31 10.11 10.30
CA LYS A 96 -11.75 9.93 10.57
C LYS A 96 -12.52 9.60 9.30
N LEU A 97 -12.81 8.33 9.06
CA LEU A 97 -13.53 7.84 7.89
C LEU A 97 -14.84 7.15 8.29
N ALA A 98 -15.97 7.58 7.72
CA ALA A 98 -17.26 6.88 7.84
C ALA A 98 -17.69 6.52 9.29
N GLY A 99 -17.33 7.35 10.27
CA GLY A 99 -17.59 7.13 11.70
C GLY A 99 -16.51 6.35 12.47
N TYR A 100 -15.49 5.83 11.80
CA TYR A 100 -14.34 5.15 12.39
C TYR A 100 -13.16 6.10 12.59
N GLN A 101 -12.29 5.81 13.55
CA GLN A 101 -10.94 6.36 13.62
C GLN A 101 -9.93 5.27 13.26
N VAL A 102 -9.07 5.52 12.26
CA VAL A 102 -8.26 4.46 11.62
C VAL A 102 -6.87 4.97 11.27
N SER A 103 -5.89 4.04 11.24
CA SER A 103 -4.62 4.26 10.56
C SER A 103 -4.74 3.89 9.09
N LEU A 104 -4.23 4.76 8.21
CA LEU A 104 -4.14 4.53 6.77
C LEU A 104 -2.86 3.79 6.37
N LYS A 105 -2.00 3.43 7.32
CA LYS A 105 -0.77 2.67 7.05
C LYS A 105 -1.10 1.26 6.54
N ALA A 106 -0.65 0.94 5.33
CA ALA A 106 -0.73 -0.38 4.73
C ALA A 106 0.45 -1.24 5.22
N MET A 107 0.21 -1.98 6.30
CA MET A 107 1.18 -2.87 6.92
C MET A 107 1.15 -4.23 6.25
N ASN A 108 2.30 -4.70 5.75
CA ASN A 108 2.42 -6.02 5.16
C ASN A 108 2.21 -7.10 6.24
N VAL A 109 1.19 -7.96 6.07
CA VAL A 109 0.82 -8.97 7.08
C VAL A 109 1.83 -10.12 7.25
N HIS A 110 2.78 -10.27 6.33
CA HIS A 110 3.81 -11.31 6.38
C HIS A 110 5.11 -10.83 6.99
N THR A 111 5.51 -9.57 6.74
CA THR A 111 6.78 -9.02 7.23
C THR A 111 6.62 -8.07 8.41
N GLY A 112 5.45 -7.45 8.56
CA GLY A 112 5.20 -6.37 9.52
C GLY A 112 5.72 -4.99 9.08
N ASP A 113 6.25 -4.87 7.86
CA ASP A 113 6.77 -3.61 7.34
C ASP A 113 5.66 -2.69 6.82
N LEU A 114 5.92 -1.38 6.86
CA LEU A 114 5.07 -0.37 6.24
C LEU A 114 5.33 -0.36 4.72
N ALA A 115 4.35 -0.83 3.94
CA ALA A 115 4.49 -0.91 2.49
C ALA A 115 3.88 0.28 1.75
N GLY A 116 2.82 0.90 2.29
CA GLY A 116 2.10 1.99 1.62
C GLY A 116 1.18 2.79 2.55
N CYS A 117 0.46 3.76 1.99
CA CYS A 117 -0.61 4.49 2.65
C CYS A 117 -1.90 4.38 1.84
N TYR A 118 -2.96 3.78 2.41
CA TYR A 118 -4.26 3.62 1.77
C TYR A 118 -4.92 4.97 1.49
N GLY A 119 -5.46 5.12 0.28
CA GLY A 119 -6.46 6.14 -0.01
C GLY A 119 -7.75 5.93 0.82
N PRO A 120 -8.49 7.00 1.18
CA PRO A 120 -9.65 6.89 2.06
C PRO A 120 -10.75 5.96 1.53
N CYS A 121 -10.97 5.95 0.21
CA CYS A 121 -11.89 5.00 -0.41
C CYS A 121 -11.39 3.56 -0.25
N LEU A 122 -10.16 3.28 -0.69
CA LEU A 122 -9.60 1.93 -0.65
C LEU A 122 -9.59 1.37 0.77
N LYS A 123 -9.26 2.20 1.76
CA LYS A 123 -9.32 1.84 3.19
C LYS A 123 -10.71 1.40 3.67
N LEU A 124 -11.77 1.86 3.02
CA LEU A 124 -13.15 1.54 3.38
C LEU A 124 -13.76 0.35 2.62
N VAL A 125 -13.15 -0.10 1.52
CA VAL A 125 -13.72 -1.12 0.62
C VAL A 125 -12.82 -2.34 0.36
N ASP A 126 -11.49 -2.20 0.47
CA ASP A 126 -10.58 -3.33 0.30
C ASP A 126 -10.28 -3.99 1.65
N SER A 127 -10.67 -5.25 1.80
CA SER A 127 -10.52 -6.00 3.07
C SER A 127 -9.21 -6.80 3.19
N LYS A 128 -8.28 -6.68 2.21
CA LYS A 128 -6.97 -7.35 2.27
C LYS A 128 -6.13 -6.79 3.43
N TRP A 129 -5.09 -7.55 3.80
CA TRP A 129 -4.16 -7.23 4.89
C TRP A 129 -4.87 -6.90 6.23
N ASN A 130 -5.80 -7.77 6.63
CA ASN A 130 -6.55 -7.69 7.89
C ASN A 130 -7.35 -6.37 8.08
N ASN A 131 -7.79 -5.75 6.98
CA ASN A 131 -8.56 -4.52 7.02
C ASN A 131 -10.05 -4.78 7.34
N ASP A 132 -10.32 -5.19 8.58
CA ASP A 132 -11.64 -5.65 9.03
C ASP A 132 -12.78 -4.65 8.79
N ILE A 133 -12.50 -3.34 8.88
CA ILE A 133 -13.51 -2.29 8.66
C ILE A 133 -14.09 -2.30 7.25
N ALA A 134 -13.39 -2.87 6.26
CA ALA A 134 -13.82 -2.90 4.86
C ALA A 134 -14.57 -4.19 4.49
N LYS A 135 -14.63 -5.19 5.38
CA LYS A 135 -15.30 -6.47 5.12
C LYS A 135 -16.78 -6.24 4.77
N GLY A 136 -17.18 -6.72 3.59
CA GLY A 136 -18.56 -6.62 3.09
C GLY A 136 -19.00 -5.22 2.66
N LYS A 137 -18.09 -4.24 2.58
CA LYS A 137 -18.39 -2.88 2.10
C LYS A 137 -18.09 -2.74 0.61
N SER A 138 -18.80 -1.82 -0.03
CA SER A 138 -18.61 -1.41 -1.42
C SER A 138 -18.50 0.11 -1.50
N PRO A 139 -18.01 0.68 -2.61
CA PRO A 139 -18.07 2.12 -2.86
C PRO A 139 -19.48 2.71 -2.71
N THR A 140 -20.51 1.92 -3.03
CA THR A 140 -21.94 2.29 -2.99
C THR A 140 -22.60 2.15 -1.62
N PHE A 141 -21.91 1.64 -0.60
CA PHE A 141 -22.43 1.57 0.76
C PHE A 141 -22.55 2.99 1.35
N ALA A 142 -23.71 3.37 1.88
CA ALA A 142 -24.04 4.78 2.14
C ALA A 142 -23.02 5.56 3.02
N PRO A 143 -22.43 5.01 4.10
CA PRO A 143 -21.36 5.68 4.85
C PRO A 143 -20.03 5.87 4.09
N VAL A 144 -19.82 5.12 3.00
CA VAL A 144 -18.59 5.08 2.20
C VAL A 144 -18.71 5.92 0.91
N VAL A 145 -19.91 6.08 0.37
CA VAL A 145 -20.20 6.93 -0.81
C VAL A 145 -19.51 8.31 -0.75
N PRO A 146 -19.49 9.05 0.38
CA PRO A 146 -18.84 10.37 0.44
C PRO A 146 -17.30 10.35 0.42
N TYR A 147 -16.68 9.16 0.39
CA TYR A 147 -15.23 8.96 0.33
C TYR A 147 -14.76 8.26 -0.94
N CYS A 148 -15.59 7.38 -1.51
CA CYS A 148 -15.33 6.72 -2.80
C CYS A 148 -15.93 7.44 -4.01
N CYS A 149 -16.93 8.29 -3.77
CA CYS A 149 -17.56 9.14 -4.75
C CYS A 149 -18.08 8.47 -6.04
N PRO A 150 -18.73 7.28 -5.98
CA PRO A 150 -19.18 6.58 -7.17
C PRO A 150 -20.36 7.29 -7.86
N THR A 151 -20.26 7.39 -9.18
CA THR A 151 -21.38 7.75 -10.07
C THR A 151 -22.29 6.54 -10.26
N PRO A 152 -23.64 6.68 -10.22
CA PRO A 152 -24.42 7.91 -10.08
C PRO A 152 -24.83 8.24 -8.62
N ASN A 153 -24.35 7.50 -7.63
CA ASN A 153 -24.79 7.61 -6.22
C ASN A 153 -24.50 8.99 -5.60
N ILE A 154 -23.47 9.69 -6.07
CA ILE A 154 -23.16 11.07 -5.69
C ILE A 154 -22.60 11.81 -6.91
N SER A 155 -22.92 13.11 -7.05
CA SER A 155 -22.37 13.94 -8.11
C SER A 155 -20.92 14.38 -7.79
N PRO A 156 -20.11 14.75 -8.79
CA PRO A 156 -18.77 15.28 -8.55
C PRO A 156 -18.77 16.45 -7.55
N GLN A 157 -19.66 17.42 -7.76
CA GLN A 157 -19.83 18.56 -6.85
C GLN A 157 -20.14 18.12 -5.41
N ALA A 158 -21.11 17.23 -5.20
CA ALA A 158 -21.50 16.79 -3.86
C ALA A 158 -20.42 15.94 -3.16
N CYS A 159 -19.56 15.27 -3.91
CA CYS A 159 -18.36 14.63 -3.37
C CYS A 159 -17.30 15.66 -2.97
N SER A 160 -17.00 16.64 -3.82
CA SER A 160 -16.00 17.68 -3.55
C SER A 160 -16.41 18.64 -2.42
N ASP A 161 -17.72 18.81 -2.19
CA ASP A 161 -18.30 19.46 -1.01
C ASP A 161 -18.39 18.52 0.22
N GLY A 162 -18.09 17.24 0.03
CA GLY A 162 -18.16 16.18 1.04
C GLY A 162 -16.93 16.07 1.95
N PRO A 163 -16.91 15.07 2.85
CA PRO A 163 -15.87 14.93 3.86
C PRO A 163 -14.51 14.50 3.30
N ILE A 164 -14.46 13.88 2.10
CA ILE A 164 -13.22 13.38 1.49
C ILE A 164 -12.15 14.46 1.35
N LYS A 165 -12.53 15.64 0.89
CA LYS A 165 -11.65 16.80 0.69
C LYS A 165 -11.08 17.35 2.00
N GLN A 166 -11.70 17.01 3.14
CA GLN A 166 -11.29 17.45 4.48
C GLN A 166 -10.49 16.38 5.25
N THR A 167 -10.20 15.24 4.63
CA THR A 167 -9.39 14.18 5.24
C THR A 167 -7.95 14.63 5.49
N GLN A 168 -7.32 14.07 6.53
CA GLN A 168 -5.88 14.24 6.77
C GLN A 168 -5.08 13.66 5.60
N TYR A 169 -5.60 12.62 4.92
CA TYR A 169 -5.03 12.04 3.71
C TYR A 169 -4.89 13.05 2.57
N VAL A 170 -6.01 13.65 2.13
CA VAL A 170 -6.00 14.62 1.01
C VAL A 170 -5.11 15.81 1.36
N LYS A 171 -5.17 16.28 2.62
CA LYS A 171 -4.25 17.33 3.10
C LYS A 171 -2.78 16.89 2.99
N ALA A 172 -2.42 15.70 3.45
CA ALA A 172 -1.05 15.20 3.42
C ALA A 172 -0.54 15.01 1.97
N VAL A 173 -1.40 14.55 1.07
CA VAL A 173 -1.11 14.48 -0.37
C VAL A 173 -0.81 15.87 -0.93
N HIS A 174 -1.67 16.87 -0.71
CA HIS A 174 -1.46 18.24 -1.21
C HIS A 174 -0.29 18.97 -0.55
N ASP A 175 0.01 18.68 0.73
CA ASP A 175 1.17 19.22 1.44
C ASP A 175 2.50 18.69 0.85
N MET A 176 2.55 17.41 0.46
CA MET A 176 3.78 16.76 -0.05
C MET A 176 3.93 16.84 -1.57
N CYS A 177 2.82 16.80 -2.31
CA CYS A 177 2.79 16.95 -3.76
C CYS A 177 1.57 17.79 -4.20
N PRO A 178 1.71 19.11 -4.34
CA PRO A 178 0.73 19.91 -5.04
C PRO A 178 0.74 19.53 -6.53
N GLY A 179 -0.43 19.29 -7.12
CA GLY A 179 -0.53 18.95 -8.55
C GLY A 179 -1.18 17.60 -8.88
N VAL A 180 -1.54 16.76 -7.90
CA VAL A 180 -2.00 15.38 -8.13
C VAL A 180 -3.36 15.07 -7.50
N TYR A 181 -4.04 14.04 -8.00
CA TYR A 181 -5.32 13.59 -7.45
C TYR A 181 -5.14 12.90 -6.08
N GLY A 182 -5.68 13.49 -5.01
CA GLY A 182 -5.84 12.84 -3.71
C GLY A 182 -7.19 12.12 -3.53
N TYR A 183 -8.17 12.38 -4.40
CA TYR A 183 -9.46 11.66 -4.47
C TYR A 183 -10.12 11.80 -5.86
N SER A 184 -11.18 11.03 -6.13
CA SER A 184 -11.76 10.83 -7.47
C SER A 184 -12.22 12.10 -8.21
N TYR A 185 -12.50 13.19 -7.49
CA TYR A 185 -12.86 14.50 -8.07
C TYR A 185 -12.02 15.63 -7.49
N ASP A 186 -10.74 15.36 -7.25
CA ASP A 186 -9.72 16.36 -6.89
C ASP A 186 -9.29 17.20 -8.10
N ASP A 187 -10.30 17.64 -8.84
CA ASP A 187 -10.20 18.14 -10.20
C ASP A 187 -9.69 19.59 -10.28
N GLY A 188 -9.08 20.11 -9.21
CA GLY A 188 -8.42 21.42 -9.22
C GLY A 188 -7.06 21.38 -9.93
N MET A 189 -6.38 20.23 -9.93
CA MET A 189 -4.95 20.15 -10.25
C MET A 189 -4.51 18.95 -11.10
N GLY A 190 -5.17 17.79 -11.01
CA GLY A 190 -4.56 16.51 -11.43
C GLY A 190 -4.57 16.18 -12.93
N LEU A 191 -5.60 16.58 -13.69
CA LEU A 191 -5.73 16.24 -15.11
C LEU A 191 -5.00 17.25 -16.00
N MET A 192 -4.09 16.73 -16.82
CA MET A 192 -3.38 17.45 -17.87
C MET A 192 -3.93 17.05 -19.25
N ARG A 193 -4.16 18.04 -20.12
CA ARG A 193 -4.42 17.85 -21.55
C ARG A 193 -3.15 18.18 -22.33
N CYS A 194 -2.68 17.26 -23.16
CA CYS A 194 -1.40 17.40 -23.86
C CYS A 194 -1.51 17.09 -25.36
N SER A 195 -0.58 17.60 -26.17
CA SER A 195 -0.43 17.17 -27.56
C SER A 195 0.04 15.71 -27.66
N ALA A 196 -0.51 14.90 -28.57
CA ALA A 196 -0.10 13.48 -28.75
C ALA A 196 1.34 13.23 -29.27
N SER A 197 2.18 14.28 -29.37
CA SER A 197 3.63 14.19 -29.59
C SER A 197 4.44 14.23 -28.28
N THR A 198 3.78 14.25 -27.13
CA THR A 198 4.41 14.41 -25.81
C THR A 198 5.13 13.14 -25.38
N ASN A 199 6.28 13.30 -24.74
CA ASN A 199 7.05 12.23 -24.12
C ASN A 199 6.97 12.38 -22.61
N TYR A 200 6.67 11.27 -21.93
CA TYR A 200 6.46 11.19 -20.49
C TYR A 200 7.55 10.32 -19.87
N GLU A 201 8.37 10.91 -18.99
CA GLU A 201 9.37 10.17 -18.21
C GLU A 201 8.91 10.11 -16.75
N LEU A 202 8.42 8.94 -16.34
CA LEU A 202 8.01 8.68 -14.95
C LEU A 202 9.14 7.98 -14.20
N THR A 203 9.75 8.69 -13.26
CA THR A 203 10.74 8.13 -12.33
C THR A 203 10.07 7.81 -11.00
N PHE A 204 10.15 6.56 -10.56
CA PHE A 204 9.84 6.18 -9.18
C PHE A 204 11.12 6.20 -8.34
N PHE A 205 11.05 6.79 -7.16
CA PHE A 205 12.11 6.80 -6.17
C PHE A 205 11.86 5.71 -5.12
N CYS A 206 12.92 5.20 -4.50
CA CYS A 206 12.76 4.42 -3.27
C CYS A 206 12.18 5.35 -2.19
N PRO A 207 11.18 4.90 -1.39
CA PRO A 207 10.78 5.63 -0.21
C PRO A 207 12.02 5.85 0.66
N SER A 208 12.21 7.08 1.16
CA SER A 208 13.30 7.40 2.08
C SER A 208 13.30 6.38 3.19
N GLN A 209 14.28 5.47 3.17
CA GLN A 209 14.21 4.32 4.05
C GLN A 209 14.33 4.83 5.47
N THR A 210 13.30 4.59 6.27
CA THR A 210 13.52 4.19 7.67
C THR A 210 14.19 2.82 7.64
N LEU A 211 15.43 2.80 7.12
CA LEU A 211 16.43 1.80 7.47
C LEU A 211 16.44 1.83 8.99
N LYS A 212 15.81 0.81 9.58
CA LYS A 212 15.99 0.44 10.97
C LYS A 212 17.47 0.64 11.26
N PRO A 213 17.86 1.61 12.13
CA PRO A 213 19.28 1.93 12.34
C PRO A 213 20.02 0.62 12.55
N PRO A 214 21.12 0.33 11.81
CA PRO A 214 21.71 -0.99 11.76
C PRO A 214 21.84 -1.54 13.17
N GLY A 215 20.97 -2.51 13.51
CA GLY A 215 20.67 -2.83 14.89
C GLY A 215 21.97 -3.14 15.59
N ALA A 216 22.35 -2.30 16.58
CA ALA A 216 23.72 -2.13 17.05
C ALA A 216 24.43 -3.48 17.08
N ALA A 217 25.41 -3.64 16.19
CA ALA A 217 25.83 -4.95 15.67
C ALA A 217 25.91 -5.96 16.81
N GLN A 218 25.03 -6.97 16.78
CA GLN A 218 25.03 -8.02 17.79
C GLN A 218 26.47 -8.53 17.92
N PRO A 219 27.06 -8.55 19.14
CA PRO A 219 28.43 -8.99 19.31
C PRO A 219 28.59 -10.32 18.61
N LYS A 220 29.56 -10.40 17.67
CA LYS A 220 29.86 -11.64 16.96
C LYS A 220 29.94 -12.76 18.00
N PRO A 221 29.22 -13.89 17.83
CA PRO A 221 29.39 -15.02 18.72
C PRO A 221 30.89 -15.32 18.84
N GLY A 222 31.41 -15.28 20.06
CA GLY A 222 32.80 -15.62 20.32
C GLY A 222 33.09 -17.03 19.79
N PRO A 223 34.35 -17.35 19.44
CA PRO A 223 34.70 -18.68 18.96
C PRO A 223 34.17 -19.73 19.92
N ALA A 224 33.36 -20.66 19.39
CA ALA A 224 32.66 -21.64 20.20
C ALA A 224 33.66 -22.48 21.01
N THR A 225 33.52 -22.45 22.33
CA THR A 225 34.31 -23.30 23.23
C THR A 225 34.07 -24.77 22.85
N PRO A 226 35.11 -25.61 22.68
CA PRO A 226 34.92 -27.03 22.39
C PRO A 226 34.07 -27.69 23.49
N PRO A 227 33.19 -28.66 23.13
CA PRO A 227 32.40 -29.36 24.13
C PRO A 227 33.32 -30.13 25.10
N ALA A 228 33.03 -30.02 26.40
CA ALA A 228 33.79 -30.70 27.44
C ALA A 228 33.79 -32.23 27.20
N ALA A 229 34.96 -32.85 27.39
CA ALA A 229 35.11 -34.29 27.24
C ALA A 229 34.19 -35.05 28.21
N LYS A 230 33.59 -36.14 27.74
CA LYS A 230 32.78 -37.04 28.58
C LYS A 230 33.61 -37.54 29.78
N PRO A 231 33.04 -37.58 31.00
CA PRO A 231 33.73 -38.20 32.13
C PRO A 231 33.95 -39.69 31.86
N ALA A 232 35.16 -40.17 32.13
CA ALA A 232 35.50 -41.59 32.00
C ALA A 232 34.76 -42.42 33.07
N ALA A 233 34.33 -43.62 32.69
CA ALA A 233 33.70 -44.57 33.61
C ALA A 233 34.69 -44.99 34.72
N ARG A 234 34.23 -45.03 35.97
CA ARG A 234 34.99 -45.66 37.06
C ARG A 234 34.92 -47.19 36.96
N PRO A 235 35.99 -47.91 37.33
CA PRO A 235 35.93 -49.37 37.51
C PRO A 235 34.95 -49.76 38.61
N VAL A 236 34.45 -50.99 38.52
CA VAL A 236 33.52 -51.60 39.47
C VAL A 236 34.32 -52.44 40.47
N ASP A 237 34.11 -52.22 41.78
CA ASP A 237 34.59 -53.12 42.84
C ASP A 237 33.44 -53.98 43.39
N PRO A 238 33.66 -55.26 43.73
CA PRO A 238 32.59 -56.18 44.09
C PRO A 238 32.39 -56.33 45.62
N ALA A 239 31.20 -55.99 46.12
CA ALA A 239 30.69 -56.52 47.40
C ALA A 239 29.15 -56.45 47.47
N LEU A 240 28.49 -57.62 47.52
CA LEU A 240 27.15 -57.82 48.10
C LEU A 240 27.29 -57.92 49.65
N PRO A 241 26.21 -57.97 50.47
CA PRO A 241 24.77 -58.16 50.15
C PRO A 241 23.89 -57.05 50.83
N GLN A 242 22.55 -57.08 51.02
CA GLN A 242 21.42 -57.95 50.65
C GLN A 242 20.07 -57.19 50.86
N PHE A 243 18.95 -57.73 50.34
CA PHE A 243 17.54 -57.51 50.77
C PHE A 243 16.98 -56.05 50.78
N LEU A 244 15.81 -55.73 50.19
CA LEU A 244 14.49 -56.37 50.37
C LEU A 244 13.53 -56.09 49.19
N GLU A 245 12.37 -56.76 49.20
CA GLU A 245 11.40 -56.87 48.10
C GLU A 245 10.31 -55.78 48.06
N MET A 246 9.84 -55.44 46.84
CA MET A 246 8.45 -55.24 46.33
C MET A 246 7.35 -54.51 47.16
N PRO A 247 6.15 -54.21 46.60
CA PRO A 247 5.69 -53.96 45.21
C PRO A 247 5.23 -52.47 45.06
N GLY A 248 4.72 -51.90 43.96
CA GLY A 248 4.20 -52.43 42.69
C GLY A 248 2.66 -52.29 42.58
N LYS A 249 2.13 -51.20 41.96
CA LYS A 249 0.81 -51.18 41.27
C LYS A 249 0.64 -49.99 40.30
N PRO A 250 -0.17 -50.06 39.21
CA PRO A 250 -0.05 -49.15 38.06
C PRO A 250 -1.35 -48.38 37.65
N MET A 251 -1.22 -47.57 36.59
CA MET A 251 -2.17 -47.28 35.48
C MET A 251 -3.68 -47.02 35.72
N ALA A 252 -4.11 -45.84 35.25
CA ALA A 252 -5.29 -45.51 34.41
C ALA A 252 -5.10 -44.01 34.05
N ASP A 253 -5.15 -43.47 32.82
CA ASP A 253 -5.96 -43.71 31.61
C ASP A 253 -7.46 -43.50 31.80
N GLU A 254 -7.99 -42.41 31.24
CA GLU A 254 -9.29 -42.31 30.57
C GLU A 254 -9.51 -40.87 30.02
N SER A 255 -9.73 -40.75 28.71
CA SER A 255 -10.51 -39.66 28.11
C SER A 255 -12.01 -39.97 28.28
N PRO A 256 -12.93 -39.01 28.08
CA PRO A 256 -13.31 -38.59 26.72
C PRO A 256 -12.99 -37.12 26.38
#